data_AF-A0A5M8PYJ9-F1
#
_entry.id   AF-A0A5M8PYJ9-F1
#
_cell.length_a   1.000
_cell.length_b   1.000
_cell.length_c   1.000
_cell.angle_alpha   90.00
_cell.angle_beta   90.00
_cell.angle_gamma   90.00
#
_symmetry.space_group_name_H-M   'P 1'
#
loop_
_entity.id
_entity.type
_entity.pdbx_description
1 polymer ?
#
loop_
_entity_poly.entity_id
_entity_poly.type
_entity_poly.pdbx_seq_one_letter_code
_entity_poly.pdbx_strand_id
1 'polypeptide(L)'
;MNMNMNMNRNMNMNMNMNMNMNMNMNMNMNMNMNMNMNMNMNMNMNMNMNMNMNMNMNMNMNMNMNRNMNMNMNMNMNMNLPMDANMQCGDVALNAFSPSPLSAAAASLAFPARWSTSPVPLPPGLDGPWTFSGRRGLRFAGSWSASYGLVGERCGRLLLLLAEAGWGRVGGSFYENPEWEVQVEGGRRWELEARWGVEWGFSGISTFAHLKHVKCLTNPDVLFDIGIVGAPFDTAVSYRPGARFGPRAIRAASSRQTSFRGLNPRRGLNPYTSWATILDCGDIPLTPFDNALALHQMTSAFLELGSRPSTHPNRRPKLLTLGGDHSIALAALRALAKLHGRPIAVLHFDAHLDTWHPRKYPNAWPSPQSDFNHGSMFWLASNEGLILNGSSVHAGLRTRLAGDDFADYDDDDRQGFLRISADDIDDLGPRGVVDKILERVGTETPVYLSLDIDVLDPGLCPGTGTPEPGGWTSREVIRILRGLEGLNVVGADVVEVAPAYDGVGEQTSLVAAQ
;
A
#
# COMPACT_ATOMS: atom_id res chain seq x y z
N MET A 1 -29.66 -72.89 34.78
CA MET A 1 -30.19 -72.73 33.41
C MET A 1 -29.21 -71.87 32.63
N ASN A 2 -28.85 -72.25 31.40
CA ASN A 2 -28.08 -71.35 30.54
C ASN A 2 -29.04 -70.31 29.95
N MET A 3 -28.67 -69.04 29.95
CA MET A 3 -29.35 -68.03 29.14
C MET A 3 -28.38 -67.46 28.14
N ASN A 4 -28.65 -67.75 26.87
CA ASN A 4 -27.81 -67.41 25.74
C ASN A 4 -28.31 -66.08 25.17
N MET A 5 -27.45 -65.07 25.06
CA MET A 5 -27.75 -63.86 24.28
C MET A 5 -26.67 -63.64 23.23
N ASN A 6 -27.12 -63.70 21.98
CA ASN A 6 -26.29 -63.68 20.79
C ASN A 6 -26.54 -62.34 20.07
N MET A 7 -25.54 -61.47 19.99
CA MET A 7 -25.59 -60.27 19.15
C MET A 7 -24.48 -60.30 18.12
N ASN A 8 -24.90 -60.33 16.86
CA ASN A 8 -24.03 -60.44 15.70
C ASN A 8 -23.84 -59.05 15.07
N ARG A 9 -22.58 -58.60 14.95
CA ARG A 9 -22.20 -57.42 14.16
C ARG A 9 -20.98 -57.73 13.31
N ASN A 10 -21.22 -58.16 12.08
CA ASN A 10 -20.22 -58.10 11.03
C ASN A 10 -19.97 -56.64 10.64
N MET A 11 -18.72 -56.17 10.77
CA MET A 11 -18.21 -55.06 9.98
C MET A 11 -17.00 -55.58 9.22
N ASN A 12 -17.08 -55.58 7.89
CA ASN A 12 -16.05 -56.11 7.01
C ASN A 12 -15.44 -54.95 6.23
N MET A 13 -14.23 -54.53 6.60
CA MET A 13 -13.46 -53.52 5.85
C MET A 13 -12.19 -54.17 5.32
N ASN A 14 -12.11 -54.27 4.00
CA ASN A 14 -10.98 -54.85 3.29
C ASN A 14 -10.44 -53.80 2.31
N MET A 15 -9.31 -53.17 2.66
CA MET A 15 -8.59 -52.26 1.78
C MET A 15 -7.22 -52.86 1.47
N ASN A 16 -7.05 -53.26 0.20
CA ASN A 16 -5.81 -53.83 -0.30
C ASN A 16 -5.20 -52.86 -1.31
N MET A 17 -4.19 -52.09 -0.89
CA MET A 17 -3.43 -51.21 -1.78
C MET A 17 -2.09 -51.86 -2.11
N ASN A 18 -1.90 -52.22 -3.38
CA ASN A 18 -0.69 -52.82 -3.89
C ASN A 18 -0.12 -51.93 -4.99
N MET A 19 0.92 -51.15 -4.68
CA MET A 19 1.65 -50.33 -5.65
C MET A 19 3.00 -50.96 -5.94
N ASN A 20 3.21 -51.35 -7.20
CA ASN A 20 4.45 -51.97 -7.66
C ASN A 20 5.07 -51.12 -8.77
N MET A 21 6.01 -50.23 -8.41
CA MET A 21 6.73 -49.39 -9.36
C MET A 21 8.04 -50.06 -9.76
N ASN A 22 8.14 -50.48 -11.01
CA ASN A 22 9.32 -51.11 -11.57
C ASN A 22 9.98 -50.18 -12.60
N MET A 23 10.95 -49.38 -12.17
CA MET A 23 11.70 -48.47 -13.06
C MET A 23 12.90 -49.18 -13.67
N ASN A 24 12.92 -49.31 -14.99
CA ASN A 24 14.01 -49.94 -15.73
C ASN A 24 14.67 -48.92 -16.67
N MET A 25 15.73 -48.25 -16.20
CA MET A 25 16.50 -47.28 -16.99
C MET A 25 17.61 -47.99 -17.76
N ASN A 26 17.56 -47.95 -19.08
CA ASN A 26 18.60 -48.50 -19.94
C ASN A 26 19.09 -47.42 -20.92
N MET A 27 20.13 -46.68 -20.52
CA MET A 27 20.74 -45.64 -21.35
C MET A 27 21.77 -46.27 -22.29
N ASN A 28 21.57 -46.11 -23.59
CA ASN A 28 22.55 -46.49 -24.60
C ASN A 28 22.86 -45.26 -25.49
N MET A 29 23.90 -44.51 -25.13
CA MET A 29 24.32 -43.33 -25.89
C MET A 29 25.09 -43.77 -27.14
N ASN A 30 24.64 -43.34 -28.31
CA ASN A 30 25.42 -43.47 -29.55
C ASN A 30 25.32 -42.15 -30.32
N MET A 31 26.27 -41.24 -30.08
CA MET A 31 26.37 -39.97 -30.80
C MET A 31 26.94 -40.21 -32.19
N ASN A 32 26.25 -39.74 -33.21
CA ASN A 32 26.86 -39.58 -34.54
C ASN A 32 26.41 -38.25 -35.15
N MET A 33 27.15 -37.19 -34.86
CA MET A 33 26.94 -35.88 -35.46
C MET A 33 27.44 -35.90 -36.91
N ASN A 34 26.58 -35.51 -37.85
CA ASN A 34 27.06 -35.08 -39.16
C ASN A 34 26.29 -33.82 -39.58
N MET A 35 26.90 -32.66 -39.35
CA MET A 35 26.32 -31.37 -39.74
C MET A 35 26.54 -31.15 -41.23
N ASN A 36 25.50 -30.70 -41.94
CA ASN A 36 25.70 -29.98 -43.18
C ASN A 36 24.64 -28.88 -43.29
N MET A 37 25.07 -27.63 -43.10
CA MET A 37 24.18 -26.47 -43.19
C MET A 37 24.13 -25.94 -44.63
N ASN A 38 22.96 -25.53 -45.08
CA ASN A 38 22.90 -24.32 -45.91
C ASN A 38 21.59 -23.56 -45.65
N MET A 39 21.66 -22.24 -45.61
CA MET A 39 20.54 -21.37 -45.23
C MET A 39 19.95 -20.68 -46.46
N ASN A 40 18.61 -20.61 -46.56
CA ASN A 40 17.94 -19.35 -46.86
C ASN A 40 16.42 -19.42 -46.60
N MET A 41 15.86 -18.48 -45.85
CA MET A 41 14.94 -17.46 -46.40
C MET A 41 14.35 -16.53 -45.33
N ASN A 42 13.84 -15.41 -45.82
CA ASN A 42 13.32 -14.26 -45.08
C ASN A 42 11.78 -14.37 -44.92
N MET A 43 11.24 -14.05 -43.73
CA MET A 43 9.81 -13.73 -43.58
C MET A 43 9.59 -12.61 -42.57
N ASN A 44 8.65 -11.72 -42.91
CA ASN A 44 8.21 -10.58 -42.14
C ASN A 44 6.70 -10.75 -41.88
N MET A 45 6.25 -10.70 -40.63
CA MET A 45 4.82 -10.79 -40.29
C MET A 45 4.41 -9.70 -39.30
N ASN A 46 3.31 -9.03 -39.65
CA ASN A 46 2.72 -7.94 -38.91
C ASN A 46 1.38 -8.44 -38.34
N MET A 47 1.20 -8.39 -37.01
CA MET A 47 -0.02 -8.87 -36.34
C MET A 47 -0.76 -7.73 -35.65
N ASN A 48 -2.02 -7.54 -36.02
CA ASN A 48 -2.90 -6.51 -35.51
C ASN A 48 -4.06 -7.20 -34.76
N MET A 49 -4.10 -7.08 -33.43
CA MET A 49 -5.11 -7.75 -32.60
C MET A 49 -6.16 -6.76 -32.10
N ASN A 50 -7.42 -7.07 -32.38
CA ASN A 50 -8.58 -6.29 -31.94
C ASN A 50 -9.44 -7.21 -31.05
N MET A 51 -9.57 -6.90 -29.77
CA MET A 51 -10.29 -7.73 -28.80
C MET A 51 -11.59 -7.07 -28.35
N ASN A 52 -12.68 -7.83 -28.46
CA ASN A 52 -14.02 -7.43 -28.04
C ASN A 52 -14.49 -8.40 -26.94
N MET A 53 -14.70 -7.90 -25.72
CA MET A 53 -15.07 -8.74 -24.57
C MET A 53 -16.50 -8.46 -24.12
N ASN A 54 -17.28 -9.53 -24.00
CA ASN A 54 -18.66 -9.50 -23.52
C ASN A 54 -18.75 -10.44 -22.31
N MET A 55 -19.04 -9.91 -21.12
CA MET A 55 -19.09 -10.69 -19.88
C MET A 55 -20.51 -10.77 -19.33
N ASN A 56 -20.97 -11.99 -19.07
CA ASN A 56 -22.27 -12.28 -18.49
C ASN A 56 -22.05 -12.98 -17.14
N MET A 57 -22.37 -12.31 -16.03
CA MET A 57 -22.15 -12.84 -14.68
C MET A 57 -23.45 -13.31 -14.05
N ASN A 58 -23.49 -14.59 -13.68
CA ASN A 58 -24.59 -15.19 -12.92
C ASN A 58 -24.10 -15.50 -11.51
N MET A 59 -24.54 -14.73 -10.51
CA MET A 59 -24.13 -14.90 -9.10
C MET A 59 -25.21 -15.61 -8.30
N ASN A 60 -24.85 -16.72 -7.65
CA ASN A 60 -25.70 -17.46 -6.73
C ASN A 60 -25.04 -17.49 -5.36
N MET A 61 -25.45 -16.62 -4.44
CA MET A 61 -24.91 -16.53 -3.08
C MET A 61 -25.83 -17.21 -2.07
N ASN A 62 -25.29 -18.19 -1.35
CA ASN A 62 -25.94 -18.81 -0.20
C ASN A 62 -25.14 -18.43 1.06
N MET A 63 -25.68 -17.51 1.88
CA MET A 63 -25.07 -17.11 3.15
C MET A 63 -26.00 -17.42 4.32
N ASN A 64 -25.46 -18.12 5.31
CA ASN A 64 -26.15 -18.53 6.53
C ASN A 64 -25.47 -17.89 7.75
N MET A 65 -26.09 -16.85 8.32
CA MET A 65 -25.75 -16.31 9.64
C MET A 65 -27.03 -15.94 10.40
N ASN A 66 -26.98 -16.05 11.73
CA ASN A 66 -28.17 -16.08 12.59
C ASN A 66 -28.03 -15.08 13.76
N ARG A 67 -29.14 -14.40 14.08
CA ARG A 67 -29.35 -13.32 15.08
C ARG A 67 -28.86 -11.93 14.63
N ASN A 68 -29.71 -10.89 14.51
CA ASN A 68 -30.67 -10.23 15.44
C ASN A 68 -29.97 -9.27 16.42
N MET A 69 -30.30 -7.97 16.54
CA MET A 69 -31.35 -7.08 15.98
C MET A 69 -30.83 -5.62 16.01
N ASN A 70 -31.50 -4.56 15.54
CA ASN A 70 -32.38 -4.26 14.38
C ASN A 70 -32.95 -2.82 14.58
N MET A 71 -32.65 -1.86 13.71
CA MET A 71 -33.57 -0.75 13.40
C MET A 71 -33.22 -0.10 12.06
N ASN A 72 -34.18 0.62 11.48
CA ASN A 72 -34.26 0.85 10.04
C ASN A 72 -34.78 2.26 9.72
N MET A 73 -34.12 2.96 8.81
CA MET A 73 -34.72 4.04 8.03
C MET A 73 -34.22 3.97 6.58
N ASN A 74 -35.13 4.19 5.64
CA ASN A 74 -34.95 4.03 4.21
C ASN A 74 -35.36 5.33 3.51
N MET A 75 -34.50 5.88 2.66
CA MET A 75 -34.86 6.96 1.73
C MET A 75 -34.53 6.53 0.32
N ASN A 76 -35.58 6.39 -0.49
CA ASN A 76 -35.53 5.95 -1.87
C ASN A 76 -35.79 7.16 -2.78
N MET A 77 -34.82 7.52 -3.62
CA MET A 77 -35.00 8.51 -4.68
C MET A 77 -34.66 7.86 -6.02
N ASN A 78 -35.61 7.89 -6.95
CA ASN A 78 -35.47 7.29 -8.27
C ASN A 78 -36.07 8.24 -9.32
N MET A 79 -35.22 8.66 -10.27
CA MET A 79 -35.48 9.18 -11.64
C MET A 79 -36.75 10.02 -11.92
N ASN A 80 -36.72 11.05 -12.76
CA ASN A 80 -36.10 11.08 -14.08
C ASN A 80 -35.98 12.52 -14.62
N LEU A 81 -35.15 12.76 -15.65
CA LEU A 81 -35.01 14.08 -16.29
C LEU A 81 -35.49 14.11 -17.76
N PRO A 82 -36.76 14.48 -18.00
CA PRO A 82 -37.21 15.04 -19.27
C PRO A 82 -37.16 16.58 -19.21
N MET A 83 -36.38 17.23 -20.08
CA MET A 83 -36.48 18.68 -20.31
C MET A 83 -37.20 18.95 -21.63
N ASP A 84 -38.50 19.23 -21.55
CA ASP A 84 -39.25 19.88 -22.63
C ASP A 84 -39.34 21.39 -22.36
N ALA A 85 -38.56 22.18 -23.11
CA ALA A 85 -38.52 23.63 -23.00
C ALA A 85 -39.59 24.28 -23.90
N ASN A 86 -40.81 24.44 -23.38
CA ASN A 86 -41.90 25.12 -24.08
C ASN A 86 -42.25 26.46 -23.40
N MET A 87 -41.58 27.54 -23.82
CA MET A 87 -41.65 28.84 -23.16
C MET A 87 -42.66 29.77 -23.85
N GLN A 88 -43.87 29.87 -23.30
CA GLN A 88 -44.81 30.92 -23.68
C GLN A 88 -44.40 32.25 -23.03
N CYS A 89 -44.14 33.25 -23.85
CA CYS A 89 -44.00 34.65 -23.43
C CYS A 89 -45.02 35.50 -24.20
N GLY A 90 -45.56 36.54 -23.56
CA GLY A 90 -46.66 37.35 -24.10
C GLY A 90 -46.28 38.30 -25.25
N ASP A 91 -47.30 38.86 -25.89
CA ASP A 91 -47.17 39.65 -27.11
C ASP A 91 -46.29 40.92 -26.99
N VAL A 92 -45.26 41.00 -27.84
CA VAL A 92 -44.88 42.25 -28.52
C VAL A 92 -44.51 41.89 -29.97
N ALA A 93 -45.17 42.51 -30.95
CA ALA A 93 -45.01 42.19 -32.36
C ALA A 93 -43.89 42.98 -33.05
N LEU A 94 -43.28 42.39 -34.09
CA LEU A 94 -42.76 43.09 -35.28
C LEU A 94 -42.54 42.09 -36.45
N ASN A 95 -42.40 42.61 -37.67
CA ASN A 95 -42.76 41.87 -38.90
C ASN A 95 -41.64 41.07 -39.59
N ALA A 96 -42.09 40.07 -40.35
CA ALA A 96 -41.34 39.09 -41.13
C ALA A 96 -40.40 39.65 -42.24
N PHE A 97 -39.46 38.81 -42.67
CA PHE A 97 -39.30 38.43 -44.09
C PHE A 97 -38.66 37.02 -44.25
N SER A 98 -38.60 36.49 -45.46
CA SER A 98 -38.47 35.05 -45.81
C SER A 98 -37.55 34.82 -47.04
N PRO A 99 -37.43 33.61 -47.66
CA PRO A 99 -36.94 32.33 -47.10
C PRO A 99 -35.99 31.50 -48.03
N SER A 100 -35.21 30.56 -47.46
CA SER A 100 -34.86 29.18 -47.95
C SER A 100 -34.49 28.97 -49.45
N PRO A 101 -34.54 27.77 -50.09
CA PRO A 101 -34.48 26.36 -49.63
C PRO A 101 -33.35 25.51 -50.32
N LEU A 102 -33.17 24.23 -49.92
CA LEU A 102 -33.45 22.97 -50.67
C LEU A 102 -32.45 21.87 -50.14
N SER A 103 -32.52 20.55 -50.35
CA SER A 103 -33.51 19.51 -50.79
C SER A 103 -32.81 18.12 -50.71
N ALA A 104 -33.42 16.93 -50.57
CA ALA A 104 -34.75 16.43 -50.18
C ALA A 104 -34.68 14.86 -50.09
N ALA A 105 -35.83 14.16 -50.02
CA ALA A 105 -36.05 12.69 -50.08
C ALA A 105 -35.62 11.84 -48.85
N ALA A 106 -36.23 10.70 -48.46
CA ALA A 106 -37.53 10.00 -48.62
C ALA A 106 -37.29 8.47 -48.45
N ALA A 107 -38.16 7.58 -47.92
CA ALA A 107 -39.45 7.72 -47.20
C ALA A 107 -39.89 6.39 -46.51
N SER A 108 -40.92 6.49 -45.64
CA SER A 108 -42.02 5.50 -45.38
C SER A 108 -41.88 4.25 -44.46
N LEU A 109 -42.68 4.29 -43.36
CA LEU A 109 -43.67 3.26 -42.88
C LEU A 109 -43.17 1.88 -42.33
N ALA A 110 -43.80 1.18 -41.36
CA ALA A 110 -45.08 1.34 -40.62
C ALA A 110 -45.07 0.75 -39.17
N PHE A 111 -46.17 0.98 -38.42
CA PHE A 111 -46.57 0.40 -37.11
C PHE A 111 -47.25 -1.00 -37.25
N PRO A 112 -47.63 -1.81 -36.20
CA PRO A 112 -48.13 -1.40 -34.86
C PRO A 112 -47.69 -2.26 -33.63
N ALA A 113 -48.29 -1.97 -32.46
CA ALA A 113 -48.01 -2.61 -31.16
C ALA A 113 -49.23 -3.34 -30.54
N ARG A 114 -48.99 -4.24 -29.57
CA ARG A 114 -49.94 -4.70 -28.53
C ARG A 114 -49.23 -5.48 -27.41
N TRP A 115 -49.70 -5.34 -26.18
CA TRP A 115 -49.37 -6.18 -25.01
C TRP A 115 -50.68 -6.52 -24.26
N SER A 116 -50.70 -7.62 -23.51
CA SER A 116 -51.89 -8.12 -22.77
C SER A 116 -51.54 -8.56 -21.34
N THR A 117 -52.57 -8.79 -20.51
CA THR A 117 -52.48 -8.90 -19.04
C THR A 117 -52.86 -10.29 -18.50
N SER A 118 -52.23 -10.74 -17.41
CA SER A 118 -52.85 -11.41 -16.22
C SER A 118 -51.80 -11.97 -15.20
N PRO A 119 -52.17 -12.26 -13.92
CA PRO A 119 -51.24 -12.60 -12.81
C PRO A 119 -51.47 -14.01 -12.18
N VAL A 120 -51.19 -14.19 -10.85
CA VAL A 120 -51.52 -15.34 -9.92
C VAL A 120 -50.39 -16.40 -9.72
N PRO A 121 -50.10 -17.00 -8.52
CA PRO A 121 -50.10 -16.55 -7.10
C PRO A 121 -48.83 -17.01 -6.28
N LEU A 122 -48.90 -17.05 -4.93
CA LEU A 122 -47.93 -17.66 -3.99
C LEU A 122 -48.61 -18.62 -2.96
N PRO A 123 -47.91 -19.65 -2.42
CA PRO A 123 -48.32 -20.44 -1.24
C PRO A 123 -47.43 -20.21 0.03
N PRO A 124 -47.87 -20.60 1.26
CA PRO A 124 -47.20 -20.27 2.53
C PRO A 124 -46.75 -21.49 3.40
N GLY A 125 -46.01 -21.27 4.51
CA GLY A 125 -45.99 -22.21 5.65
C GLY A 125 -44.89 -22.09 6.75
N LEU A 126 -45.34 -22.27 8.01
CA LEU A 126 -44.66 -22.93 9.17
C LEU A 126 -43.53 -22.25 9.99
N ASP A 127 -43.93 -21.67 11.14
CA ASP A 127 -43.67 -22.13 12.52
C ASP A 127 -42.28 -22.63 12.99
N GLY A 128 -41.86 -22.19 14.20
CA GLY A 128 -40.87 -22.90 15.04
C GLY A 128 -40.01 -22.02 15.98
N PRO A 129 -40.04 -22.16 17.32
CA PRO A 129 -39.37 -21.24 18.24
C PRO A 129 -38.06 -21.79 18.87
N TRP A 130 -37.17 -20.87 19.28
CA TRP A 130 -36.15 -21.13 20.31
C TRP A 130 -36.04 -19.96 21.30
N THR A 131 -35.89 -20.30 22.58
CA THR A 131 -35.83 -19.36 23.71
C THR A 131 -34.39 -19.02 24.11
N PHE A 132 -34.18 -17.88 24.79
CA PHE A 132 -33.13 -17.71 25.80
C PHE A 132 -33.51 -16.59 26.79
N SER A 133 -32.88 -16.57 27.97
CA SER A 133 -33.29 -15.76 29.14
C SER A 133 -32.27 -14.68 29.51
N GLY A 134 -32.70 -13.55 30.12
CA GLY A 134 -31.77 -12.40 30.30
C GLY A 134 -32.17 -11.15 31.13
N ARG A 135 -33.04 -11.25 32.15
CA ARG A 135 -33.21 -10.28 33.28
C ARG A 135 -33.19 -8.74 33.04
N ARG A 136 -34.32 -8.10 33.38
CA ARG A 136 -34.49 -6.74 33.99
C ARG A 136 -34.08 -5.52 33.13
N GLY A 137 -34.88 -4.45 33.05
CA GLY A 137 -36.18 -4.21 33.70
C GLY A 137 -36.77 -2.83 33.38
N LEU A 138 -37.74 -2.40 34.20
CA LEU A 138 -38.51 -1.15 34.13
C LEU A 138 -39.37 -0.96 32.86
N ARG A 139 -40.70 -1.05 33.06
CA ARG A 139 -41.71 -0.58 32.10
C ARG A 139 -42.07 0.87 32.42
N PHE A 140 -42.38 1.66 31.40
CA PHE A 140 -43.48 2.61 31.47
C PHE A 140 -44.38 2.40 30.24
N ALA A 141 -45.70 2.53 30.43
CA ALA A 141 -46.68 2.33 29.38
C ALA A 141 -47.11 3.69 28.79
N GLY A 142 -47.37 3.73 27.49
CA GLY A 142 -47.71 4.96 26.76
C GLY A 142 -48.41 4.65 25.44
N SER A 143 -49.58 4.04 25.50
CA SER A 143 -50.43 3.80 24.33
C SER A 143 -51.14 5.07 23.89
N TRP A 144 -50.94 5.50 22.65
CA TRP A 144 -51.78 6.50 21.98
C TRP A 144 -52.20 6.00 20.60
N SER A 145 -53.51 5.97 20.37
CA SER A 145 -54.12 5.53 19.13
C SER A 145 -55.06 6.60 18.57
N ALA A 146 -54.76 7.04 17.35
CA ALA A 146 -55.70 7.54 16.34
C ALA A 146 -56.66 8.73 16.67
N SER A 147 -56.23 9.92 16.25
CA SER A 147 -56.79 10.64 15.09
C SER A 147 -58.10 11.47 15.13
N TYR A 148 -58.00 12.63 14.48
CA TYR A 148 -59.02 13.52 13.86
C TYR A 148 -60.06 14.25 14.74
N GLY A 149 -60.18 15.58 14.53
CA GLY A 149 -61.13 16.45 15.27
C GLY A 149 -61.00 17.96 14.97
N LEU A 150 -61.30 18.36 13.73
CA LEU A 150 -61.32 19.72 13.15
C LEU A 150 -61.78 20.92 14.03
N VAL A 151 -61.14 22.08 13.78
CA VAL A 151 -61.66 23.48 13.88
C VAL A 151 -61.93 24.07 15.28
N GLY A 152 -61.47 25.32 15.50
CA GLY A 152 -61.87 26.14 16.66
C GLY A 152 -60.98 27.36 16.89
N GLU A 153 -61.46 28.56 16.55
CA GLU A 153 -60.78 29.83 16.80
C GLU A 153 -60.62 30.12 18.31
N ARG A 154 -59.48 30.72 18.74
CA ARG A 154 -59.32 31.74 19.84
C ARG A 154 -57.92 31.81 20.53
N CYS A 155 -56.81 31.74 19.78
CA CYS A 155 -55.48 32.14 20.30
C CYS A 155 -54.83 33.35 19.60
N GLY A 156 -55.48 33.95 18.60
CA GLY A 156 -54.89 34.96 17.70
C GLY A 156 -54.72 36.40 18.25
N ARG A 157 -54.66 36.62 19.58
CA ARG A 157 -54.60 37.98 20.16
C ARG A 157 -53.61 38.23 21.30
N LEU A 158 -52.76 37.26 21.67
CA LEU A 158 -51.73 37.44 22.71
C LEU A 158 -50.28 37.51 22.16
N LEU A 159 -50.07 37.17 20.88
CA LEU A 159 -48.75 37.17 20.22
C LEU A 159 -48.41 38.48 19.49
N LEU A 160 -49.33 39.44 19.43
CA LEU A 160 -49.21 40.68 18.64
C LEU A 160 -48.68 41.90 19.43
N LEU A 161 -48.32 41.73 20.70
CA LEU A 161 -47.86 42.80 21.60
C LEU A 161 -46.39 42.67 22.06
N LEU A 162 -45.64 41.71 21.51
CA LEU A 162 -44.19 41.57 21.72
C LEU A 162 -43.37 41.73 20.41
N ALA A 163 -44.03 42.13 19.31
CA ALA A 163 -43.40 42.28 18.01
C ALA A 163 -42.65 43.61 17.80
N GLU A 164 -42.94 44.64 18.61
CA GLU A 164 -42.40 46.01 18.43
C GLU A 164 -41.34 46.39 19.49
N ALA A 165 -40.88 45.44 20.31
CA ALA A 165 -39.98 45.69 21.44
C ALA A 165 -38.53 45.19 21.20
N GLY A 166 -37.85 45.72 20.18
CA GLY A 166 -36.40 45.94 20.23
C GLY A 166 -35.44 44.75 20.34
N TRP A 167 -35.78 43.54 19.89
CA TRP A 167 -34.82 42.43 19.74
C TRP A 167 -34.59 42.11 18.25
N GLY A 168 -33.53 42.70 17.68
CA GLY A 168 -33.09 42.40 16.32
C GLY A 168 -32.70 40.93 16.19
N ARG A 169 -33.25 40.23 15.20
CA ARG A 169 -32.92 38.83 14.93
C ARG A 169 -31.47 38.70 14.46
N VAL A 170 -30.54 38.37 15.36
CA VAL A 170 -29.27 37.73 14.99
C VAL A 170 -29.56 36.27 14.63
N GLY A 171 -30.32 36.10 13.54
CA GLY A 171 -30.72 34.81 12.98
C GLY A 171 -29.80 34.35 11.86
N GLY A 172 -28.49 34.64 11.98
CA GLY A 172 -27.50 34.25 11.00
C GLY A 172 -27.46 32.73 10.88
N SER A 173 -27.81 32.22 9.69
CA SER A 173 -27.62 30.82 9.38
C SER A 173 -26.12 30.52 9.37
N PHE A 174 -25.70 29.38 9.93
CA PHE A 174 -24.33 28.88 9.73
C PHE A 174 -24.05 28.53 8.25
N TYR A 175 -25.10 28.56 7.41
CA TYR A 175 -25.10 28.41 5.97
C TYR A 175 -25.81 29.61 5.30
N GLU A 176 -25.36 30.83 5.59
CA GLU A 176 -25.47 31.90 4.58
C GLU A 176 -24.43 31.60 3.50
N ASN A 177 -24.86 30.90 2.43
CA ASN A 177 -24.08 30.74 1.21
C ASN A 177 -24.33 31.98 0.33
N PRO A 178 -23.40 32.95 0.23
CA PRO A 178 -23.52 34.01 -0.76
C PRO A 178 -23.42 33.42 -2.17
N GLU A 179 -24.12 34.02 -3.13
CA GLU A 179 -24.00 33.65 -4.53
C GLU A 179 -22.64 34.15 -5.05
N TRP A 180 -21.69 33.21 -5.21
CA TRP A 180 -20.33 33.51 -5.68
C TRP A 180 -20.31 33.70 -7.20
N GLU A 181 -20.43 34.95 -7.66
CA GLU A 181 -20.09 35.27 -9.06
C GLU A 181 -18.62 34.91 -9.35
N VAL A 182 -18.41 33.96 -10.26
CA VAL A 182 -17.06 33.56 -10.68
C VAL A 182 -16.59 34.49 -11.80
N GLN A 183 -16.19 35.70 -11.41
CA GLN A 183 -15.49 36.65 -12.28
C GLN A 183 -14.12 36.07 -12.66
N VAL A 184 -13.80 35.97 -13.96
CA VAL A 184 -12.55 35.36 -14.47
C VAL A 184 -11.83 36.35 -15.40
N GLU A 185 -10.85 37.05 -14.85
CA GLU A 185 -10.01 38.01 -15.59
C GLU A 185 -8.55 37.53 -15.77
N GLY A 186 -7.70 38.40 -16.32
CA GLY A 186 -6.34 38.09 -16.73
C GLY A 186 -5.42 37.71 -15.57
N GLY A 187 -4.96 36.45 -15.55
CA GLY A 187 -4.03 35.94 -14.54
C GLY A 187 -4.20 34.44 -14.27
N ARG A 188 -5.44 33.95 -14.39
CA ARG A 188 -5.98 32.58 -14.36
C ARG A 188 -5.13 31.42 -13.80
N ARG A 189 -3.87 31.21 -14.21
CA ARG A 189 -3.06 30.10 -13.67
C ARG A 189 -2.78 30.25 -12.17
N TRP A 190 -2.31 31.40 -11.71
CA TRP A 190 -2.02 31.59 -10.27
C TRP A 190 -3.30 31.48 -9.42
N GLU A 191 -4.42 31.92 -9.98
CA GLU A 191 -5.73 31.91 -9.34
C GLU A 191 -6.31 30.49 -9.27
N LEU A 192 -6.19 29.71 -10.34
CA LEU A 192 -6.54 28.28 -10.35
C LEU A 192 -5.66 27.49 -9.38
N GLU A 193 -4.37 27.79 -9.30
CA GLU A 193 -3.45 27.18 -8.33
C GLU A 193 -3.89 27.49 -6.89
N ALA A 194 -4.24 28.74 -6.59
CA ALA A 194 -4.73 29.16 -5.27
C ALA A 194 -6.11 28.57 -4.90
N ARG A 195 -6.98 28.33 -5.89
CA ARG A 195 -8.32 27.74 -5.69
C ARG A 195 -8.32 26.20 -5.64
N TRP A 196 -7.42 25.54 -6.38
CA TRP A 196 -7.51 24.09 -6.67
C TRP A 196 -6.20 23.30 -6.53
N GLY A 197 -5.04 23.95 -6.35
CA GLY A 197 -3.73 23.29 -6.26
C GLY A 197 -3.42 22.68 -4.88
N VAL A 198 -4.31 22.81 -3.90
CA VAL A 198 -4.14 22.23 -2.55
C VAL A 198 -4.91 20.91 -2.46
N GLU A 199 -4.19 19.80 -2.46
CA GLU A 199 -4.75 18.47 -2.23
C GLU A 199 -4.97 18.22 -0.73
N TRP A 200 -6.09 17.58 -0.38
CA TRP A 200 -6.29 16.96 0.93
C TRP A 200 -5.66 15.56 0.93
N GLY A 201 -5.17 15.08 2.08
CA GLY A 201 -4.59 13.74 2.25
C GLY A 201 -5.56 12.55 2.13
N PHE A 202 -6.65 12.71 1.37
CA PHE A 202 -7.58 11.66 0.92
C PHE A 202 -7.94 11.83 -0.58
N SER A 203 -7.24 12.72 -1.28
CA SER A 203 -7.52 13.18 -2.64
C SER A 203 -6.20 13.38 -3.40
N GLY A 204 -6.25 13.54 -4.72
CA GLY A 204 -5.05 13.79 -5.51
C GLY A 204 -4.33 12.53 -5.99
N ILE A 205 -3.08 12.69 -6.44
CA ILE A 205 -2.24 11.57 -6.87
C ILE A 205 -1.39 11.09 -5.69
N SER A 206 -1.49 9.79 -5.38
CA SER A 206 -0.80 9.13 -4.27
C SER A 206 0.73 8.98 -4.48
N THR A 207 1.44 10.10 -4.55
CA THR A 207 2.91 10.20 -4.45
C THR A 207 3.33 10.24 -2.98
N PHE A 208 4.62 10.05 -2.69
CA PHE A 208 5.11 10.20 -1.33
C PHE A 208 4.93 11.65 -0.85
N ALA A 209 4.22 11.85 0.27
CA ALA A 209 3.95 13.14 0.91
C ALA A 209 3.40 14.25 -0.04
N HIS A 210 2.62 13.86 -1.06
CA HIS A 210 2.15 14.74 -2.14
C HIS A 210 3.28 15.49 -2.88
N LEU A 211 4.49 14.92 -2.90
CA LEU A 211 5.62 15.47 -3.64
C LEU A 211 5.40 15.38 -5.14
N LYS A 212 6.05 16.29 -5.86
CA LYS A 212 6.10 16.30 -7.32
C LYS A 212 6.70 14.98 -7.83
N HIS A 213 5.89 14.20 -8.54
CA HIS A 213 6.36 13.01 -9.25
C HIS A 213 7.14 13.36 -10.52
N VAL A 214 8.26 12.68 -10.72
CA VAL A 214 9.05 12.68 -11.96
C VAL A 214 9.59 11.27 -12.16
N LYS A 215 9.48 10.68 -13.35
CA LYS A 215 10.17 9.41 -13.64
C LYS A 215 11.68 9.64 -13.80
N CYS A 216 12.41 9.76 -12.70
CA CYS A 216 13.80 10.26 -12.70
C CYS A 216 14.70 9.45 -13.64
N LEU A 217 14.56 8.12 -13.68
CA LEU A 217 15.34 7.23 -14.55
C LEU A 217 15.20 7.53 -16.05
N THR A 218 14.12 8.18 -16.49
CA THR A 218 13.90 8.59 -17.90
C THR A 218 13.95 10.11 -18.10
N ASN A 219 14.34 10.87 -17.07
CA ASN A 219 14.40 12.33 -17.07
C ASN A 219 15.72 12.77 -16.41
N PRO A 220 16.87 12.64 -17.10
CA PRO A 220 18.20 12.91 -16.52
C PRO A 220 18.41 14.38 -16.15
N ASP A 221 17.82 15.31 -16.91
CA ASP A 221 17.97 16.76 -16.73
C ASP A 221 17.24 17.31 -15.49
N VAL A 222 16.38 16.50 -14.84
CA VAL A 222 15.66 16.89 -13.63
C VAL A 222 16.49 16.53 -12.39
N LEU A 223 17.13 17.55 -11.83
CA LEU A 223 17.97 17.44 -10.66
C LEU A 223 17.16 17.47 -9.35
N PHE A 224 17.69 16.82 -8.31
CA PHE A 224 17.14 16.74 -6.96
C PHE A 224 18.26 16.62 -5.92
N ASP A 225 17.99 16.95 -4.66
CA ASP A 225 18.90 16.67 -3.54
C ASP A 225 18.55 15.36 -2.85
N ILE A 226 17.26 15.00 -2.82
CA ILE A 226 16.75 13.74 -2.26
C ILE A 226 15.72 13.15 -3.23
N GLY A 227 15.98 11.95 -3.72
CA GLY A 227 15.02 11.17 -4.53
C GLY A 227 14.34 10.12 -3.66
N ILE A 228 13.02 10.19 -3.55
CA ILE A 228 12.20 9.09 -3.00
C ILE A 228 11.96 8.10 -4.14
N VAL A 229 12.40 6.85 -4.01
CA VAL A 229 12.34 5.87 -5.11
C VAL A 229 11.83 4.51 -4.61
N GLY A 230 10.90 3.89 -5.31
CA GLY A 230 10.41 2.56 -4.96
C GLY A 230 11.24 1.43 -5.58
N ALA A 231 11.49 0.36 -4.82
CA ALA A 231 12.12 -0.87 -5.29
C ALA A 231 11.17 -2.08 -5.11
N PRO A 232 10.07 -2.18 -5.88
CA PRO A 232 9.02 -3.19 -5.68
C PRO A 232 9.48 -4.60 -6.07
N PHE A 233 10.08 -5.31 -5.12
CA PHE A 233 10.69 -6.63 -5.26
C PHE A 233 10.39 -7.47 -4.01
N ASP A 234 10.08 -8.75 -4.14
CA ASP A 234 9.97 -9.66 -2.98
C ASP A 234 10.27 -11.13 -3.34
N THR A 235 11.07 -11.37 -4.39
CA THR A 235 11.39 -12.73 -4.85
C THR A 235 12.66 -13.30 -4.22
N ALA A 236 13.21 -12.64 -3.20
CA ALA A 236 14.30 -13.11 -2.36
C ALA A 236 13.85 -13.46 -0.92
N VAL A 237 12.56 -13.30 -0.57
CA VAL A 237 12.01 -13.67 0.75
C VAL A 237 12.04 -15.18 1.04
N SER A 238 12.19 -15.54 2.31
CA SER A 238 12.20 -16.91 2.80
C SER A 238 10.85 -17.43 3.30
N TYR A 239 9.94 -16.56 3.75
CA TYR A 239 8.68 -16.95 4.41
C TYR A 239 7.41 -16.40 3.75
N ARG A 240 7.08 -15.10 3.90
CA ARG A 240 5.84 -14.50 3.38
C ARG A 240 6.13 -13.42 2.34
N PRO A 241 5.71 -13.59 1.06
CA PRO A 241 5.81 -12.52 0.07
C PRO A 241 4.70 -11.47 0.24
N GLY A 242 4.93 -10.27 -0.29
CA GLY A 242 4.01 -9.14 -0.21
C GLY A 242 4.71 -7.78 -0.27
N ALA A 243 5.98 -7.73 0.10
CA ALA A 243 6.78 -6.49 0.15
C ALA A 243 6.90 -5.78 -1.21
N ARG A 244 6.70 -6.48 -2.35
CA ARG A 244 6.64 -5.82 -3.68
C ARG A 244 5.54 -4.75 -3.79
N PHE A 245 4.56 -4.75 -2.88
CA PHE A 245 3.50 -3.74 -2.82
C PHE A 245 3.75 -2.63 -1.77
N GLY A 246 4.76 -2.79 -0.92
CA GLY A 246 5.20 -1.80 0.08
C GLY A 246 5.38 -0.38 -0.47
N PRO A 247 6.08 -0.17 -1.61
CA PRO A 247 6.32 1.18 -2.16
C PRO A 247 5.05 1.92 -2.56
N ARG A 248 3.93 1.22 -2.75
CA ARG A 248 2.62 1.81 -3.00
C ARG A 248 1.87 2.13 -1.70
N ALA A 249 1.93 1.25 -0.71
CA ALA A 249 1.27 1.43 0.58
C ALA A 249 1.91 2.56 1.41
N ILE A 250 3.25 2.62 1.45
CA ILE A 250 3.98 3.70 2.14
C ILE A 250 3.62 5.07 1.53
N ARG A 251 3.50 5.17 0.20
CA ARG A 251 3.00 6.40 -0.46
C ARG A 251 1.58 6.75 -0.04
N ALA A 252 0.64 5.81 -0.07
CA ALA A 252 -0.74 6.05 0.33
C ALA A 252 -0.84 6.51 1.80
N ALA A 253 -0.11 5.86 2.71
CA ALA A 253 -0.04 6.20 4.12
C ALA A 253 0.64 7.57 4.38
N SER A 254 1.61 7.96 3.55
CA SER A 254 2.29 9.26 3.64
C SER A 254 1.42 10.47 3.27
N SER A 255 0.21 10.28 2.73
CA SER A 255 -0.72 11.34 2.28
C SER A 255 -1.08 12.40 3.34
N ARG A 256 -0.96 12.06 4.62
CA ARG A 256 -1.15 13.02 5.72
C ARG A 256 0.03 13.97 5.93
N GLN A 257 1.16 13.69 5.29
CA GLN A 257 2.34 14.54 5.22
C GLN A 257 2.24 15.38 3.94
N THR A 258 2.34 16.70 4.07
CA THR A 258 2.33 17.62 2.93
C THR A 258 3.24 18.80 3.25
N SER A 259 3.67 19.55 2.22
CA SER A 259 4.40 20.81 2.42
C SER A 259 3.65 21.80 3.33
N PHE A 260 2.31 21.83 3.30
CA PHE A 260 1.47 22.66 4.16
C PHE A 260 1.48 22.25 5.65
N ARG A 261 1.68 20.96 5.97
CA ARG A 261 1.71 20.44 7.35
C ARG A 261 3.02 19.73 7.74
N GLY A 262 4.10 19.98 7.01
CA GLY A 262 5.38 19.29 7.17
C GLY A 262 6.30 19.81 8.27
N LEU A 263 5.95 20.90 8.96
CA LEU A 263 6.78 21.47 10.04
C LEU A 263 6.90 20.49 11.22
N ASN A 264 8.09 19.89 11.37
CA ASN A 264 8.44 19.06 12.52
C ASN A 264 8.75 19.97 13.73
N PRO A 265 7.91 19.97 14.79
CA PRO A 265 8.06 20.92 15.89
C PRO A 265 9.25 20.61 16.82
N ARG A 266 9.81 19.38 16.78
CA ARG A 266 11.02 19.04 17.55
C ARG A 266 12.29 19.54 16.86
N ARG A 267 12.36 19.42 15.53
CA ARG A 267 13.52 19.83 14.72
C ARG A 267 13.46 21.30 14.30
N GLY A 268 12.30 21.95 14.42
CA GLY A 268 12.07 23.33 13.97
C GLY A 268 12.11 23.49 12.44
N LEU A 269 11.81 22.42 11.70
CA LEU A 269 12.08 22.34 10.27
C LEU A 269 10.92 21.67 9.51
N ASN A 270 10.53 22.24 8.37
CA ASN A 270 9.67 21.60 7.39
C ASN A 270 10.56 21.06 6.25
N PRO A 271 10.75 19.73 6.10
CA PRO A 271 11.73 19.19 5.16
C PRO A 271 11.36 19.50 3.71
N TYR A 272 10.07 19.49 3.37
CA TYR A 272 9.57 19.71 2.00
C TYR A 272 9.65 21.18 1.54
N THR A 273 9.98 22.11 2.46
CA THR A 273 10.17 23.54 2.17
C THR A 273 11.49 24.07 2.76
N SER A 274 12.47 23.18 2.95
CA SER A 274 13.80 23.50 3.48
C SER A 274 14.80 23.76 2.35
N TRP A 275 16.08 23.48 2.59
CA TRP A 275 17.14 23.55 1.59
C TRP A 275 17.01 22.47 0.51
N ALA A 276 16.44 21.29 0.82
CA ALA A 276 16.49 20.14 -0.06
C ALA A 276 15.37 20.15 -1.12
N THR A 277 15.73 19.96 -2.38
CA THR A 277 14.82 19.62 -3.47
C THR A 277 14.49 18.13 -3.38
N ILE A 278 13.27 17.81 -2.92
CA ILE A 278 12.80 16.42 -2.76
C ILE A 278 11.79 16.09 -3.88
N LEU A 279 11.96 14.94 -4.55
CA LEU A 279 11.05 14.44 -5.59
C LEU A 279 10.62 13.00 -5.31
N ASP A 280 9.40 12.63 -5.74
CA ASP A 280 9.04 11.22 -5.92
C ASP A 280 9.52 10.78 -7.30
N CYS A 281 10.57 9.97 -7.34
CA CYS A 281 11.23 9.51 -8.55
C CYS A 281 10.49 8.36 -9.27
N GLY A 282 9.35 7.91 -8.73
CA GLY A 282 8.68 6.69 -9.17
C GLY A 282 9.37 5.43 -8.67
N ASP A 283 9.22 4.34 -9.42
CA ASP A 283 9.72 3.01 -9.05
C ASP A 283 10.73 2.50 -10.07
N ILE A 284 11.68 1.69 -9.60
CA ILE A 284 12.62 0.96 -10.46
C ILE A 284 11.83 -0.15 -11.19
N PRO A 285 11.94 -0.29 -12.53
CA PRO A 285 11.17 -1.28 -13.30
C PRO A 285 11.80 -2.68 -13.21
N LEU A 286 11.61 -3.34 -12.06
CA LEU A 286 12.23 -4.63 -11.73
C LEU A 286 11.47 -5.83 -12.32
N THR A 287 12.22 -6.85 -12.75
CA THR A 287 11.65 -8.14 -13.15
C THR A 287 11.27 -8.99 -11.93
N PRO A 288 10.06 -9.57 -11.87
CA PRO A 288 9.66 -10.51 -10.81
C PRO A 288 9.96 -11.98 -11.18
N PHE A 289 10.81 -12.22 -12.19
CA PHE A 289 11.05 -13.55 -12.76
C PHE A 289 12.52 -14.03 -12.74
N ASP A 290 13.47 -13.13 -12.47
CA ASP A 290 14.90 -13.46 -12.37
C ASP A 290 15.59 -12.51 -11.39
N ASN A 291 15.97 -13.03 -10.22
CA ASN A 291 16.60 -12.26 -9.16
C ASN A 291 17.95 -11.66 -9.59
N ALA A 292 18.73 -12.32 -10.46
CA ALA A 292 20.01 -11.79 -10.92
C ALA A 292 19.83 -10.59 -11.88
N LEU A 293 18.86 -10.69 -12.80
CA LEU A 293 18.48 -9.56 -13.65
C LEU A 293 17.86 -8.42 -12.84
N ALA A 294 17.00 -8.70 -11.86
CA ALA A 294 16.44 -7.68 -10.97
C ALA A 294 17.54 -6.98 -10.15
N LEU A 295 18.48 -7.73 -9.58
CA LEU A 295 19.63 -7.20 -8.85
C LEU A 295 20.54 -6.33 -9.75
N HIS A 296 20.71 -6.71 -11.02
CA HIS A 296 21.40 -5.87 -12.01
C HIS A 296 20.62 -4.59 -12.35
N GLN A 297 19.30 -4.66 -12.52
CA GLN A 297 18.43 -3.50 -12.74
C GLN A 297 18.47 -2.52 -11.55
N MET A 298 18.34 -3.02 -10.32
CA MET A 298 18.47 -2.22 -9.10
C MET A 298 19.83 -1.53 -9.01
N THR A 299 20.92 -2.29 -9.14
CA THR A 299 22.29 -1.74 -9.04
C THR A 299 22.53 -0.66 -10.10
N SER A 300 22.02 -0.85 -11.31
CA SER A 300 22.13 0.11 -12.40
C SER A 300 21.30 1.38 -12.16
N ALA A 301 20.08 1.24 -11.62
CA ALA A 301 19.22 2.37 -11.28
C ALA A 301 19.76 3.22 -10.12
N PHE A 302 20.28 2.59 -9.06
CA PHE A 302 20.94 3.28 -7.96
C PHE A 302 22.21 4.02 -8.42
N LEU A 303 23.01 3.42 -9.30
CA LEU A 303 24.17 4.07 -9.90
C LEU A 303 23.79 5.27 -10.78
N GLU A 304 22.81 5.10 -11.67
CA GLU A 304 22.30 6.17 -12.52
C GLU A 304 21.85 7.37 -11.67
N LEU A 305 20.90 7.17 -10.75
CA LEU A 305 20.34 8.24 -9.94
C LEU A 305 21.37 8.88 -9.00
N GLY A 306 22.23 8.09 -8.36
CA GLY A 306 23.25 8.56 -7.41
C GLY A 306 24.50 9.21 -8.07
N SER A 307 24.70 9.01 -9.37
CA SER A 307 25.82 9.62 -10.12
C SER A 307 25.58 11.08 -10.53
N ARG A 308 24.30 11.51 -10.56
CA ARG A 308 23.88 12.83 -11.03
C ARG A 308 24.41 13.97 -10.15
N PRO A 309 24.51 15.21 -10.66
CA PRO A 309 24.59 16.38 -9.80
C PRO A 309 23.26 16.57 -9.04
N SER A 310 23.33 17.06 -7.80
CA SER A 310 22.14 17.56 -7.10
C SER A 310 21.82 19.00 -7.51
N THR A 311 20.73 19.60 -6.99
CA THR A 311 20.48 21.04 -7.23
C THR A 311 21.46 21.92 -6.49
N HIS A 312 22.11 21.40 -5.44
CA HIS A 312 23.17 22.09 -4.69
C HIS A 312 24.58 21.75 -5.21
N PRO A 313 25.37 22.76 -5.65
CA PRO A 313 26.76 22.55 -6.02
C PRO A 313 27.57 21.84 -4.93
N ASN A 314 28.47 20.95 -5.36
CA ASN A 314 29.34 20.14 -4.50
C ASN A 314 28.61 19.14 -3.56
N ARG A 315 27.30 18.90 -3.74
CA ARG A 315 26.57 17.81 -3.07
C ARG A 315 26.17 16.71 -4.06
N ARG A 316 26.28 15.46 -3.62
CA ARG A 316 25.65 14.31 -4.31
C ARG A 316 24.16 14.25 -3.92
N PRO A 317 23.26 13.84 -4.84
CA PRO A 317 21.90 13.49 -4.48
C PRO A 317 21.91 12.27 -3.54
N LYS A 318 20.96 12.23 -2.61
CA LYS A 318 20.71 11.08 -1.75
C LYS A 318 19.45 10.36 -2.21
N LEU A 319 19.37 9.06 -1.93
CA LEU A 319 18.19 8.25 -2.23
C LEU A 319 17.61 7.75 -0.91
N LEU A 320 16.30 7.90 -0.76
CA LEU A 320 15.50 7.27 0.28
C LEU A 320 14.59 6.26 -0.42
N THR A 321 14.85 4.98 -0.21
CA THR A 321 14.21 3.91 -0.96
C THR A 321 12.99 3.41 -0.21
N LEU A 322 11.83 3.43 -0.86
CA LEU A 322 10.65 2.72 -0.41
C LEU A 322 10.83 1.26 -0.84
N GLY A 323 11.01 0.38 0.13
CA GLY A 323 11.58 -0.94 -0.09
C GLY A 323 10.61 -1.98 -0.63
N GLY A 324 11.21 -3.05 -1.16
CA GLY A 324 10.62 -4.37 -1.25
C GLY A 324 11.12 -5.23 -0.09
N ASP A 325 11.49 -6.47 -0.38
CA ASP A 325 12.28 -7.29 0.55
C ASP A 325 13.66 -6.68 0.82
N HIS A 326 14.31 -7.11 1.90
CA HIS A 326 15.56 -6.47 2.34
C HIS A 326 16.76 -6.70 1.38
N SER A 327 16.64 -7.64 0.43
CA SER A 327 17.72 -7.96 -0.52
C SER A 327 18.15 -6.77 -1.40
N ILE A 328 17.31 -5.73 -1.52
CA ILE A 328 17.62 -4.49 -2.25
C ILE A 328 18.85 -3.76 -1.70
N ALA A 329 19.19 -3.93 -0.41
CA ALA A 329 20.31 -3.27 0.24
C ALA A 329 21.66 -3.59 -0.43
N LEU A 330 21.85 -4.82 -0.94
CA LEU A 330 23.04 -5.21 -1.70
C LEU A 330 23.22 -4.35 -2.97
N ALA A 331 22.12 -4.04 -3.67
CA ALA A 331 22.16 -3.20 -4.86
C ALA A 331 22.50 -1.74 -4.53
N ALA A 332 21.96 -1.22 -3.42
CA ALA A 332 22.27 0.11 -2.94
C ALA A 332 23.73 0.23 -2.46
N LEU A 333 24.24 -0.74 -1.72
CA LEU A 333 25.64 -0.78 -1.26
C LEU A 333 26.63 -0.88 -2.42
N ARG A 334 26.36 -1.72 -3.44
CA ARG A 334 27.17 -1.78 -4.67
C ARG A 334 27.25 -0.41 -5.37
N ALA A 335 26.14 0.32 -5.41
CA ALA A 335 26.11 1.65 -6.01
C ALA A 335 26.87 2.68 -5.15
N LEU A 336 26.59 2.74 -3.85
CA LEU A 336 27.19 3.70 -2.92
C LEU A 336 28.71 3.50 -2.80
N ALA A 337 29.19 2.26 -2.66
CA ALA A 337 30.63 1.98 -2.58
C ALA A 337 31.38 2.47 -3.83
N LYS A 338 30.79 2.29 -5.01
CA LYS A 338 31.33 2.79 -6.29
C LYS A 338 31.24 4.31 -6.43
N LEU A 339 30.18 4.96 -5.92
CA LEU A 339 30.00 6.42 -5.95
C LEU A 339 30.90 7.16 -4.93
N HIS A 340 31.23 6.51 -3.82
CA HIS A 340 32.11 7.06 -2.78
C HIS A 340 33.57 6.59 -2.88
N GLY A 341 33.87 5.57 -3.67
CA GLY A 341 35.22 5.02 -3.88
C GLY A 341 35.77 4.26 -2.67
N ARG A 342 34.90 3.80 -1.75
CA ARG A 342 35.26 3.09 -0.51
C ARG A 342 34.08 2.29 0.03
N PRO A 343 34.30 1.31 0.92
CA PRO A 343 33.23 0.65 1.66
C PRO A 343 32.40 1.63 2.51
N ILE A 344 31.16 1.25 2.81
CA ILE A 344 30.13 2.05 3.47
C ILE A 344 29.80 1.42 4.83
N ALA A 345 29.63 2.21 5.89
CA ALA A 345 29.13 1.70 7.17
C ALA A 345 27.62 1.46 7.08
N VAL A 346 27.15 0.30 7.55
CA VAL A 346 25.71 -0.02 7.57
C VAL A 346 25.18 0.23 8.98
N LEU A 347 24.15 1.07 9.10
CA LEU A 347 23.29 1.09 10.27
C LEU A 347 22.01 0.34 9.92
N HIS A 348 21.80 -0.77 10.61
CA HIS A 348 20.77 -1.76 10.33
C HIS A 348 19.78 -1.80 11.50
N PHE A 349 18.53 -1.41 11.26
CA PHE A 349 17.43 -1.60 12.22
C PHE A 349 16.60 -2.81 11.79
N ASP A 350 16.65 -3.90 12.56
CA ASP A 350 16.06 -5.19 12.19
C ASP A 350 15.91 -6.11 13.42
N ALA A 351 15.01 -7.10 13.39
CA ALA A 351 15.02 -8.23 14.30
C ALA A 351 16.11 -9.28 13.97
N HIS A 352 16.58 -9.27 12.71
CA HIS A 352 17.44 -10.27 12.05
C HIS A 352 18.86 -9.78 11.78
N LEU A 353 19.78 -10.75 11.58
CA LEU A 353 21.19 -10.46 11.31
C LEU A 353 21.44 -10.10 9.84
N ASP A 354 20.80 -10.84 8.91
CA ASP A 354 20.91 -10.74 7.45
C ASP A 354 22.35 -10.83 6.87
N THR A 355 23.29 -11.17 7.74
CA THR A 355 24.70 -11.51 7.52
C THR A 355 24.92 -13.02 7.50
N TRP A 356 23.87 -13.85 7.44
CA TRP A 356 24.02 -15.30 7.40
C TRP A 356 24.69 -15.79 6.12
N HIS A 357 25.63 -16.73 6.29
CA HIS A 357 26.14 -17.52 5.18
C HIS A 357 24.98 -18.25 4.47
N PRO A 358 24.77 -18.14 3.15
CA PRO A 358 23.56 -18.63 2.48
C PRO A 358 23.19 -20.10 2.68
N ARG A 359 24.16 -20.93 3.11
CA ARG A 359 23.96 -22.36 3.44
C ARG A 359 23.49 -22.64 4.87
N LYS A 360 23.23 -21.60 5.68
CA LYS A 360 22.45 -21.69 6.93
C LYS A 360 20.97 -21.92 6.61
N TYR A 361 20.48 -21.39 5.47
CA TYR A 361 19.18 -21.76 4.91
C TYR A 361 19.20 -23.20 4.37
N PRO A 362 18.24 -24.07 4.76
CA PRO A 362 18.22 -25.47 4.33
C PRO A 362 18.02 -25.66 2.81
N ASN A 363 19.11 -25.83 2.07
CA ASN A 363 19.07 -26.03 0.63
C ASN A 363 19.92 -27.24 0.18
N ALA A 364 19.26 -28.30 -0.31
CA ALA A 364 19.89 -29.49 -0.89
C ALA A 364 20.35 -29.30 -2.35
N TRP A 365 19.95 -28.21 -3.00
CA TRP A 365 20.21 -27.89 -4.41
C TRP A 365 20.88 -26.51 -4.53
N PRO A 366 22.11 -26.35 -4.00
CA PRO A 366 22.80 -25.06 -3.95
C PRO A 366 23.07 -24.50 -5.35
N SER A 367 22.80 -23.20 -5.53
CA SER A 367 23.10 -22.44 -6.74
C SER A 367 23.47 -20.99 -6.40
N PRO A 368 24.27 -20.31 -7.24
CA PRO A 368 24.55 -18.88 -7.05
C PRO A 368 23.29 -17.99 -7.02
N GLN A 369 22.20 -18.42 -7.68
CA GLN A 369 20.92 -17.73 -7.68
C GLN A 369 20.24 -17.82 -6.31
N SER A 370 20.27 -18.99 -5.66
CA SER A 370 19.72 -19.20 -4.30
C SER A 370 20.59 -18.61 -3.19
N ASP A 371 21.85 -18.31 -3.49
CA ASP A 371 22.76 -17.68 -2.52
C ASP A 371 22.41 -16.18 -2.30
N PHE A 372 21.65 -15.56 -3.20
CA PHE A 372 21.04 -14.23 -3.02
C PHE A 372 19.59 -14.36 -2.56
N ASN A 373 19.38 -14.17 -1.27
CA ASN A 373 18.07 -14.08 -0.61
C ASN A 373 18.09 -12.87 0.36
N HIS A 374 16.95 -12.53 0.98
CA HIS A 374 16.87 -11.34 1.84
C HIS A 374 17.85 -11.41 3.02
N GLY A 375 17.89 -12.52 3.77
CA GLY A 375 18.81 -12.71 4.90
C GLY A 375 20.24 -13.17 4.59
N SER A 376 20.70 -13.00 3.34
CA SER A 376 22.11 -13.22 2.97
C SER A 376 22.76 -12.03 2.27
N MET A 377 22.04 -10.92 2.10
CA MET A 377 22.49 -9.82 1.24
C MET A 377 23.68 -9.05 1.85
N PHE A 378 23.80 -8.96 3.18
CA PHE A 378 24.96 -8.36 3.84
C PHE A 378 26.15 -9.32 3.89
N TRP A 379 25.91 -10.64 3.93
CA TRP A 379 26.99 -11.63 3.73
C TRP A 379 27.63 -11.52 2.35
N LEU A 380 26.80 -11.37 1.30
CA LEU A 380 27.27 -11.08 -0.04
C LEU A 380 27.98 -9.72 -0.11
N ALA A 381 27.41 -8.67 0.47
CA ALA A 381 28.01 -7.34 0.46
C ALA A 381 29.35 -7.26 1.23
N SER A 382 29.51 -8.02 2.31
CA SER A 382 30.77 -8.14 3.05
C SER A 382 31.83 -8.86 2.23
N ASN A 383 31.49 -9.96 1.56
CA ASN A 383 32.41 -10.69 0.67
C ASN A 383 32.80 -9.89 -0.59
N GLU A 384 31.92 -9.02 -1.07
CA GLU A 384 32.22 -8.05 -2.14
C GLU A 384 33.03 -6.83 -1.65
N GLY A 385 33.32 -6.73 -0.34
CA GLY A 385 34.08 -5.62 0.25
C GLY A 385 33.32 -4.29 0.27
N LEU A 386 31.98 -4.32 0.26
CA LEU A 386 31.13 -3.13 0.23
C LEU A 386 30.88 -2.53 1.62
N ILE A 387 30.97 -3.36 2.67
CA ILE A 387 30.72 -2.99 4.06
C ILE A 387 32.02 -2.54 4.74
N LEU A 388 31.97 -1.42 5.45
CA LEU A 388 33.09 -0.93 6.26
C LEU A 388 33.17 -1.71 7.59
N ASN A 389 33.91 -2.82 7.56
CA ASN A 389 34.20 -3.65 8.72
C ASN A 389 34.76 -2.78 9.87
N GLY A 390 34.20 -2.93 11.07
CA GLY A 390 34.53 -2.13 12.25
C GLY A 390 33.70 -0.84 12.41
N SER A 391 32.79 -0.51 11.49
CA SER A 391 31.90 0.66 11.62
C SER A 391 30.39 0.38 11.53
N SER A 392 29.95 -0.82 11.10
CA SER A 392 28.51 -1.16 11.00
C SER A 392 27.85 -1.55 12.33
N VAL A 393 26.53 -1.39 12.45
CA VAL A 393 25.74 -1.70 13.66
C VAL A 393 24.39 -2.33 13.29
N HIS A 394 24.03 -3.42 13.98
CA HIS A 394 22.69 -4.00 14.02
C HIS A 394 21.96 -3.53 15.28
N ALA A 395 20.68 -3.16 15.18
CA ALA A 395 19.91 -2.55 16.26
C ALA A 395 18.46 -3.05 16.31
N GLY A 396 18.10 -3.77 17.38
CA GLY A 396 16.77 -4.35 17.61
C GLY A 396 16.71 -5.88 17.47
N LEU A 397 17.88 -6.53 17.39
CA LEU A 397 18.05 -7.96 17.15
C LEU A 397 17.36 -8.82 18.21
N ARG A 398 16.60 -9.83 17.77
CA ARG A 398 15.92 -10.80 18.64
C ARG A 398 15.58 -12.15 17.99
N THR A 399 15.93 -12.34 16.72
CA THR A 399 15.75 -13.60 16.00
C THR A 399 16.53 -14.77 16.63
N ARG A 400 16.24 -16.00 16.19
CA ARG A 400 16.91 -17.22 16.63
C ARG A 400 18.08 -17.59 15.72
N LEU A 401 19.15 -18.10 16.31
CA LEU A 401 20.31 -18.62 15.58
C LEU A 401 20.06 -20.04 15.07
N ALA A 402 20.82 -20.45 14.06
CA ALA A 402 20.86 -21.82 13.56
C ALA A 402 21.78 -22.72 14.41
N GLY A 403 21.32 -23.95 14.68
CA GLY A 403 22.11 -24.97 15.39
C GLY A 403 21.96 -24.93 16.91
N ASP A 404 23.01 -25.36 17.61
CA ASP A 404 23.12 -25.44 19.08
C ASP A 404 24.36 -24.70 19.63
N ASP A 405 25.00 -23.85 18.83
CA ASP A 405 26.14 -23.00 19.18
C ASP A 405 25.92 -21.52 18.79
N PHE A 406 27.00 -20.72 18.80
CA PHE A 406 26.98 -19.30 18.44
C PHE A 406 27.62 -19.00 17.07
N ALA A 407 27.75 -19.99 16.18
CA ALA A 407 28.48 -19.84 14.91
C ALA A 407 27.88 -18.77 13.97
N ASP A 408 26.60 -18.41 14.12
CA ASP A 408 25.99 -17.26 13.43
C ASP A 408 26.56 -15.92 13.90
N TYR A 409 26.82 -15.75 15.20
CA TYR A 409 27.50 -14.57 15.74
C TYR A 409 28.99 -14.57 15.38
N ASP A 410 29.65 -15.73 15.35
CA ASP A 410 31.02 -15.84 14.85
C ASP A 410 31.13 -15.51 13.35
N ASP A 411 30.08 -15.79 12.55
CA ASP A 411 29.96 -15.37 11.15
C ASP A 411 29.72 -13.84 11.04
N ASP A 412 28.89 -13.25 11.90
CA ASP A 412 28.58 -11.81 11.92
C ASP A 412 29.76 -10.93 12.42
N ASP A 413 30.47 -11.36 13.46
CA ASP A 413 31.64 -10.64 14.00
C ASP A 413 32.76 -10.51 12.97
N ARG A 414 32.93 -11.50 12.09
CA ARG A 414 33.87 -11.44 10.95
C ARG A 414 33.49 -10.39 9.90
N GLN A 415 32.22 -10.03 9.80
CA GLN A 415 31.70 -9.01 8.89
C GLN A 415 31.74 -7.60 9.53
N GLY A 416 31.94 -7.54 10.85
CA GLY A 416 32.32 -6.31 11.55
C GLY A 416 31.14 -5.48 12.06
N PHE A 417 29.97 -6.07 12.23
CA PHE A 417 28.83 -5.42 12.88
C PHE A 417 28.99 -5.39 14.41
N LEU A 418 28.45 -4.35 15.05
CA LEU A 418 28.13 -4.36 16.48
C LEU A 418 26.68 -4.78 16.64
N ARG A 419 26.40 -5.77 17.48
CA ARG A 419 25.04 -6.22 17.80
C ARG A 419 24.47 -5.45 19.00
N ILE A 420 23.29 -4.86 18.83
CA ILE A 420 22.46 -4.29 19.90
C ILE A 420 21.13 -5.07 19.89
N SER A 421 20.84 -5.78 20.98
CA SER A 421 19.62 -6.57 21.15
C SER A 421 18.36 -5.69 21.15
N ALA A 422 17.18 -6.28 20.98
CA ALA A 422 15.93 -5.64 21.36
C ALA A 422 15.95 -5.31 22.87
N ASP A 423 16.30 -6.30 23.70
CA ASP A 423 16.30 -6.23 25.17
C ASP A 423 17.29 -5.20 25.74
N ASP A 424 18.36 -4.87 24.99
CA ASP A 424 19.36 -3.83 25.36
C ASP A 424 18.69 -2.49 25.70
N ILE A 425 17.51 -2.21 25.13
CA ILE A 425 16.80 -0.94 25.33
C ILE A 425 16.21 -0.77 26.72
N ASP A 426 15.95 -1.86 27.46
CA ASP A 426 15.37 -1.79 28.81
C ASP A 426 16.40 -1.26 29.83
N ASP A 427 17.66 -1.70 29.72
CA ASP A 427 18.77 -1.22 30.56
C ASP A 427 19.35 0.12 30.08
N LEU A 428 19.53 0.29 28.76
CA LEU A 428 20.20 1.47 28.18
C LEU A 428 19.26 2.65 27.90
N GLY A 429 17.98 2.37 27.72
CA GLY A 429 17.00 3.28 27.14
C GLY A 429 17.31 3.66 25.67
N PRO A 430 16.37 4.34 24.99
CA PRO A 430 16.57 4.87 23.63
C PRO A 430 17.73 5.88 23.48
N ARG A 431 18.38 6.28 24.59
CA ARG A 431 19.57 7.14 24.55
C ARG A 431 20.87 6.33 24.58
N GLY A 432 21.02 5.34 25.44
CA GLY A 432 22.22 4.50 25.43
C GLY A 432 22.37 3.72 24.12
N VAL A 433 21.26 3.36 23.46
CA VAL A 433 21.28 2.81 22.08
C VAL A 433 21.84 3.84 21.07
N VAL A 434 21.41 5.10 21.13
CA VAL A 434 21.95 6.18 20.27
C VAL A 434 23.44 6.40 20.55
N ASP A 435 23.83 6.45 21.82
CA ASP A 435 25.20 6.73 22.22
C ASP A 435 26.13 5.56 21.77
N LYS A 436 25.70 4.28 21.89
CA LYS A 436 26.38 3.10 21.31
C LYS A 436 26.55 3.20 19.78
N ILE A 437 25.49 3.59 19.06
CA ILE A 437 25.54 3.72 17.59
C ILE A 437 26.54 4.81 17.18
N LEU A 438 26.50 5.97 17.84
CA LEU A 438 27.41 7.08 17.54
C LEU A 438 28.86 6.76 17.87
N GLU A 439 29.13 6.03 18.95
CA GLU A 439 30.47 5.53 19.31
C GLU A 439 31.05 4.60 18.24
N ARG A 440 30.22 3.68 17.69
CA ARG A 440 30.69 2.68 16.72
C ARG A 440 30.77 3.16 15.27
N VAL A 441 29.88 4.06 14.85
CA VAL A 441 29.81 4.56 13.46
C VAL A 441 30.66 5.82 13.26
N GLY A 442 30.69 6.73 14.24
CA GLY A 442 31.23 8.08 14.11
C GLY A 442 30.37 9.00 13.22
N THR A 443 30.72 10.30 13.17
CA THR A 443 29.95 11.31 12.41
C THR A 443 30.34 11.39 10.93
N GLU A 444 31.64 11.29 10.62
CA GLU A 444 32.19 11.56 9.28
C GLU A 444 32.04 10.39 8.30
N THR A 445 31.88 9.17 8.84
CA THR A 445 31.76 7.92 8.10
C THR A 445 30.50 7.92 7.22
N PRO A 446 30.58 7.64 5.91
CA PRO A 446 29.40 7.44 5.07
C PRO A 446 28.55 6.28 5.61
N VAL A 447 27.30 6.58 5.98
CA VAL A 447 26.36 5.61 6.52
C VAL A 447 25.29 5.28 5.48
N TYR A 448 25.03 4.00 5.24
CA TYR A 448 23.75 3.54 4.71
C TYR A 448 22.84 3.19 5.89
N LEU A 449 21.67 3.82 5.97
CA LEU A 449 20.70 3.55 7.02
C LEU A 449 19.59 2.67 6.43
N SER A 450 19.65 1.37 6.72
CA SER A 450 18.53 0.47 6.43
C SER A 450 17.60 0.35 7.64
N LEU A 451 16.31 0.29 7.36
CA LEU A 451 15.28 0.06 8.37
C LEU A 451 14.30 -0.98 7.88
N ASP A 452 14.45 -2.20 8.41
CA ASP A 452 13.37 -3.17 8.34
C ASP A 452 12.23 -2.73 9.25
N ILE A 453 11.00 -2.93 8.79
CA ILE A 453 9.80 -2.61 9.57
C ILE A 453 9.50 -3.68 10.62
N ASP A 454 10.12 -4.85 10.56
CA ASP A 454 10.05 -5.92 11.55
C ASP A 454 11.00 -5.74 12.74
N VAL A 455 11.87 -4.71 12.74
CA VAL A 455 12.49 -4.22 13.99
C VAL A 455 11.45 -3.84 15.05
N LEU A 456 10.25 -3.46 14.59
CA LEU A 456 9.12 -3.09 15.43
C LEU A 456 8.30 -4.31 15.87
N ASP A 457 7.66 -4.21 17.04
CA ASP A 457 6.80 -5.30 17.51
C ASP A 457 5.58 -5.52 16.57
N PRO A 458 5.26 -6.78 16.19
CA PRO A 458 4.13 -7.08 15.31
C PRO A 458 2.74 -6.74 15.89
N GLY A 459 2.63 -6.39 17.18
CA GLY A 459 1.44 -5.76 17.76
C GLY A 459 1.23 -4.30 17.33
N LEU A 460 2.22 -3.68 16.68
CA LEU A 460 2.18 -2.33 16.09
C LEU A 460 2.45 -2.35 14.57
N CYS A 461 3.31 -3.26 14.11
CA CYS A 461 3.73 -3.40 12.72
C CYS A 461 3.49 -4.85 12.19
N PRO A 462 2.23 -5.32 12.10
CA PRO A 462 1.90 -6.68 11.65
C PRO A 462 2.19 -6.95 10.16
N GLY A 463 2.32 -5.89 9.37
CA GLY A 463 2.47 -5.91 7.91
C GLY A 463 3.87 -6.19 7.41
N THR A 464 4.48 -7.30 7.82
CA THR A 464 5.84 -7.71 7.41
C THR A 464 5.94 -9.20 7.08
N GLY A 465 7.01 -9.58 6.37
CA GLY A 465 7.33 -10.94 5.97
C GLY A 465 7.67 -11.87 7.14
N THR A 466 8.47 -11.38 8.10
CA THR A 466 9.19 -12.17 9.12
C THR A 466 8.95 -11.71 10.58
N PRO A 467 7.70 -11.50 11.02
CA PRO A 467 7.42 -10.83 12.30
C PRO A 467 7.88 -11.62 13.54
N GLU A 468 8.93 -11.15 14.21
CA GLU A 468 9.40 -11.64 15.52
C GLU A 468 8.78 -10.83 16.68
N PRO A 469 8.09 -11.46 17.66
CA PRO A 469 7.54 -10.77 18.84
C PRO A 469 8.62 -10.18 19.76
N GLY A 470 8.27 -9.17 20.56
CA GLY A 470 9.20 -8.51 21.50
C GLY A 470 10.03 -7.40 20.83
N GLY A 471 9.46 -6.75 19.81
CA GLY A 471 10.14 -5.68 19.08
C GLY A 471 10.06 -4.32 19.75
N TRP A 472 10.77 -3.34 19.20
CA TRP A 472 10.70 -1.96 19.67
C TRP A 472 9.38 -1.29 19.30
N THR A 473 8.92 -0.32 20.09
CA THR A 473 7.78 0.49 19.67
C THR A 473 8.22 1.56 18.66
N SER A 474 7.28 2.03 17.84
CA SER A 474 7.54 3.14 16.91
C SER A 474 7.98 4.41 17.62
N ARG A 475 7.67 4.57 18.92
CA ARG A 475 8.19 5.66 19.75
C ARG A 475 9.69 5.52 20.03
N GLU A 476 10.19 4.32 20.31
CA GLU A 476 11.63 4.09 20.53
C GLU A 476 12.42 4.25 19.24
N VAL A 477 11.99 3.62 18.14
CA VAL A 477 12.64 3.75 16.82
C VAL A 477 12.73 5.22 16.39
N ILE A 478 11.60 5.94 16.44
CA ILE A 478 11.57 7.38 16.13
C ILE A 478 12.42 8.21 17.12
N ARG A 479 12.55 7.79 18.38
CA ARG A 479 13.43 8.46 19.35
C ARG A 479 14.92 8.24 19.03
N ILE A 480 15.29 7.02 18.61
CA ILE A 480 16.66 6.64 18.23
C ILE A 480 17.06 7.30 16.91
N LEU A 481 16.25 7.21 15.85
CA LEU A 481 16.50 7.87 14.56
C LEU A 481 16.73 9.38 14.73
N ARG A 482 15.90 10.05 15.55
CA ARG A 482 16.09 11.46 15.91
C ARG A 482 17.22 11.70 16.92
N GLY A 483 17.92 10.69 17.41
CA GLY A 483 19.18 10.85 18.13
C GLY A 483 20.38 10.95 17.18
N LEU A 484 20.26 10.36 16.00
CA LEU A 484 21.32 10.19 15.01
C LEU A 484 21.43 11.35 14.01
N GLU A 485 20.93 12.54 14.40
CA GLU A 485 20.88 13.76 13.58
C GLU A 485 22.27 14.30 13.16
N GLY A 486 23.36 13.69 13.63
CA GLY A 486 24.76 13.99 13.28
C GLY A 486 25.49 12.96 12.42
N LEU A 487 24.84 11.88 11.98
CA LEU A 487 25.45 10.89 11.07
C LEU A 487 25.55 11.41 9.62
N ASN A 488 26.66 11.12 8.95
CA ASN A 488 26.83 11.33 7.50
C ASN A 488 26.10 10.25 6.68
N VAL A 489 24.77 10.20 6.79
CA VAL A 489 23.90 9.30 6.02
C VAL A 489 23.99 9.66 4.53
N VAL A 490 24.39 8.73 3.67
CA VAL A 490 24.53 8.95 2.21
C VAL A 490 23.40 8.35 1.38
N GLY A 491 22.70 7.36 1.91
CA GLY A 491 21.45 6.80 1.40
C GLY A 491 20.71 6.08 2.52
N ALA A 492 19.43 5.78 2.31
CA ALA A 492 18.62 5.02 3.25
C ALA A 492 17.53 4.21 2.55
N ASP A 493 16.94 3.25 3.26
CA ASP A 493 15.74 2.52 2.86
C ASP A 493 14.77 2.30 4.05
N VAL A 494 13.53 1.91 3.71
CA VAL A 494 12.54 1.34 4.64
C VAL A 494 11.90 0.14 3.93
N VAL A 495 12.10 -1.08 4.45
CA VAL A 495 11.88 -2.36 3.74
C VAL A 495 10.85 -3.28 4.43
N GLU A 496 10.59 -4.44 3.82
CA GLU A 496 9.66 -5.53 4.21
C GLU A 496 8.19 -5.15 4.52
N VAL A 497 7.79 -3.91 4.29
CA VAL A 497 6.38 -3.47 4.38
C VAL A 497 5.52 -4.28 3.39
N ALA A 498 4.81 -5.28 3.91
CA ALA A 498 4.02 -6.25 3.18
C ALA A 498 2.51 -6.00 3.42
N PRO A 499 1.83 -5.21 2.56
CA PRO A 499 0.48 -4.69 2.84
C PRO A 499 -0.62 -5.75 2.86
N ALA A 500 -0.32 -6.98 2.44
CA ALA A 500 -1.24 -8.12 2.56
C ALA A 500 -1.41 -8.60 4.01
N TYR A 501 -0.51 -8.22 4.92
CA TYR A 501 -0.56 -8.52 6.35
C TYR A 501 -0.78 -7.27 7.21
N ASP A 502 -0.71 -6.08 6.62
CA ASP A 502 -1.06 -4.82 7.28
C ASP A 502 -2.59 -4.73 7.41
N GLY A 503 -3.09 -4.44 8.62
CA GLY A 503 -4.52 -4.46 8.90
C GLY A 503 -5.28 -3.31 8.23
N VAL A 504 -6.62 -3.29 8.36
CA VAL A 504 -7.51 -2.22 7.82
C VAL A 504 -7.25 -0.80 8.36
N GLY A 505 -6.29 -0.65 9.27
CA GLY A 505 -5.79 0.64 9.75
C GLY A 505 -4.41 1.05 9.21
N GLU A 506 -3.84 0.28 8.28
CA GLU A 506 -2.59 0.57 7.55
C GLU A 506 -1.41 0.93 8.48
N GLN A 507 -1.35 0.29 9.65
CA GLN A 507 -0.50 0.70 10.78
C GLN A 507 0.98 0.60 10.44
N THR A 508 1.37 -0.47 9.75
CA THR A 508 2.75 -0.73 9.34
C THR A 508 3.19 0.27 8.28
N SER A 509 2.32 0.51 7.30
CA SER A 509 2.52 1.50 6.23
C SER A 509 2.59 2.94 6.77
N LEU A 510 1.80 3.27 7.80
CA LEU A 510 1.81 4.56 8.49
C LEU A 510 3.06 4.79 9.35
N VAL A 511 3.61 3.74 9.97
CA VAL A 511 4.90 3.82 10.67
C VAL A 511 6.05 3.95 9.67
N ALA A 512 6.06 3.14 8.61
CA ALA A 512 7.08 3.18 7.56
C ALA A 512 7.16 4.52 6.82
N ALA A 513 6.06 5.28 6.78
CA ALA A 513 6.04 6.61 6.19
C ALA A 513 6.63 7.72 7.10
N GLN A 514 6.75 7.52 8.42
CA GLN A 514 6.83 8.59 9.44
C GLN A 514 8.23 8.90 10.01
#